data_AF-A0A166H8U8-F1
#
_entry.id   AF-A0A166H8U8-F1
#
_cell.length_a   1.000
_cell.length_b   1.000
_cell.length_c   1.000
_cell.angle_alpha   90.00
_cell.angle_beta   90.00
_cell.angle_gamma   90.00
#
_symmetry.space_group_name_H-M   'P 1'
#
loop_
_entity.id
_entity.type
_entity.pdbx_description
1 polymer ?
#
loop_
_entity_poly.entity_id
_entity_poly.type
_entity_poly.pdbx_seq_one_letter_code
_entity_poly.pdbx_strand_id
1 'polypeptide(L)'
;MGYGGYGGGYGGMGMGGGMYGGGMGYGGYGGMGGMGGMYGRPGMMDPNNPSLTQTLETTTQTTFALLHSVVQTFAGMAQMLESTFMATHSSFFALAGVVDQFAQLRNALGGILGLFGLVRWLKDTLTGRTGVGQMRGEFRDFVNGRPVQGPPPNPAAPKASRKPIIFFFLAIIGIPYAMHKLVRILASRQAQLAPLPPLDPSQLTFARAKYPFAASTASELQLAENEIVAIMGKLDPMTGQEVDPRHEVETEWWKGRTREGREGWFPRKFVEVLERKVKVAEQPVQHPVQLPQEPKKVD
;
A
#
# COMPACT_ATOMS: atom_id res chain seq x y z
N MET A 1 -51.43 11.06 -38.05
CA MET A 1 -51.51 9.71 -37.47
C MET A 1 -50.77 9.74 -36.15
N GLY A 2 -51.53 9.76 -35.05
CA GLY A 2 -50.99 9.72 -33.69
C GLY A 2 -51.01 8.30 -33.12
N TYR A 3 -50.30 8.15 -32.00
CA TYR A 3 -50.36 7.20 -30.87
C TYR A 3 -48.90 7.12 -30.35
N GLY A 4 -48.51 7.71 -29.21
CA GLY A 4 -49.00 7.46 -27.84
C GLY A 4 -48.37 6.14 -27.35
N GLY A 5 -47.52 6.03 -26.33
CA GLY A 5 -47.17 6.91 -25.21
C GLY A 5 -47.26 6.07 -23.93
N TYR A 6 -46.14 5.68 -23.31
CA TYR A 6 -46.02 5.11 -21.95
C TYR A 6 -44.55 5.34 -21.52
N GLY A 7 -44.16 6.00 -20.44
CA GLY A 7 -44.82 6.24 -19.15
C GLY A 7 -44.00 5.51 -18.08
N GLY A 8 -43.33 6.24 -17.16
CA GLY A 8 -42.61 5.62 -16.05
C GLY A 8 -41.60 6.53 -15.33
N GLY A 9 -42.05 7.68 -14.84
CA GLY A 9 -41.35 8.42 -13.80
C GLY A 9 -41.63 7.80 -12.43
N TYR A 10 -40.60 7.61 -11.61
CA TYR A 10 -40.74 7.39 -10.17
C TYR A 10 -40.02 8.51 -9.43
N GLY A 11 -40.82 9.48 -9.02
CA GLY A 11 -40.57 10.29 -7.83
C GLY A 11 -41.34 9.68 -6.64
N GLY A 12 -40.75 9.79 -5.46
CA GLY A 12 -41.33 9.57 -4.14
C GLY A 12 -40.22 9.91 -3.13
N MET A 13 -40.21 11.06 -2.44
CA MET A 13 -41.16 11.54 -1.42
C MET A 13 -41.28 10.48 -0.30
N GLY A 14 -40.86 10.68 0.93
CA GLY A 14 -40.29 11.81 1.68
C GLY A 14 -40.23 11.38 3.16
N MET A 15 -39.99 12.36 4.04
CA MET A 15 -40.36 12.37 5.47
C MET A 15 -39.37 11.82 6.52
N GLY A 16 -39.15 12.64 7.56
CA GLY A 16 -38.51 12.31 8.84
C GLY A 16 -37.23 13.12 9.05
N GLY A 17 -37.23 14.32 9.65
CA GLY A 17 -37.85 14.64 10.93
C GLY A 17 -36.84 14.44 12.07
N GLY A 18 -35.77 15.24 12.09
CA GLY A 18 -34.78 15.28 13.18
C GLY A 18 -34.98 16.55 14.02
N MET A 19 -35.97 16.51 14.90
CA MET A 19 -36.24 17.51 15.93
C MET A 19 -35.89 16.89 17.28
N TYR A 20 -34.81 17.33 17.91
CA TYR A 20 -34.52 17.25 19.35
C TYR A 20 -33.24 18.08 19.55
N GLY A 21 -33.32 19.29 20.11
CA GLY A 21 -33.44 19.51 21.55
C GLY A 21 -32.02 19.72 22.09
N GLY A 22 -31.57 20.93 22.38
CA GLY A 22 -32.05 21.74 23.50
C GLY A 22 -31.07 21.56 24.66
N GLY A 23 -30.33 22.62 25.02
CA GLY A 23 -29.33 22.54 26.08
C GLY A 23 -28.62 23.88 26.34
N MET A 24 -29.40 24.91 26.65
CA MET A 24 -28.94 26.15 27.28
C MET A 24 -29.00 25.97 28.80
N GLY A 25 -28.06 26.58 29.54
CA GLY A 25 -28.14 26.78 30.99
C GLY A 25 -27.52 25.66 31.84
N TYR A 26 -27.20 25.85 33.10
CA TYR A 26 -27.11 27.02 33.98
C TYR A 26 -26.47 26.49 35.28
N GLY A 27 -25.73 27.34 36.01
CA GLY A 27 -25.66 27.31 37.47
C GLY A 27 -25.06 26.10 38.20
N GLY A 28 -24.12 26.38 39.10
CA GLY A 28 -23.61 25.41 40.07
C GLY A 28 -22.92 26.06 41.26
N TYR A 29 -23.64 26.92 41.96
CA TYR A 29 -23.30 27.44 43.29
C TYR A 29 -23.33 26.28 44.31
N GLY A 30 -22.35 26.21 45.22
CA GLY A 30 -22.37 25.34 46.42
C GLY A 30 -21.06 24.55 46.60
N GLY A 31 -20.41 24.50 47.75
CA GLY A 31 -20.89 24.84 49.09
C GLY A 31 -19.76 25.02 50.10
N MET A 32 -20.10 25.86 51.07
CA MET A 32 -19.48 26.06 52.36
C MET A 32 -19.71 24.84 53.24
N GLY A 33 -18.67 24.37 53.95
CA GLY A 33 -18.85 23.41 55.04
C GLY A 33 -17.62 22.54 55.31
N GLY A 34 -16.97 22.72 56.46
CA GLY A 34 -15.89 21.83 56.88
C GLY A 34 -15.10 22.30 58.09
N MET A 35 -15.77 22.79 59.14
CA MET A 35 -15.18 22.98 60.46
C MET A 35 -15.14 21.63 61.18
N GLY A 36 -13.96 21.21 61.65
CA GLY A 36 -13.84 20.13 62.63
C GLY A 36 -12.56 19.31 62.49
N GLY A 37 -11.74 19.30 63.56
CA GLY A 37 -10.63 18.34 63.65
C GLY A 37 -9.46 18.77 64.53
N MET A 38 -9.74 19.29 65.73
CA MET A 38 -8.75 19.39 66.81
C MET A 38 -8.53 17.99 67.41
N TYR A 39 -7.30 17.72 67.83
CA TYR A 39 -6.80 16.64 68.70
C TYR A 39 -6.02 15.49 68.04
N GLY A 40 -4.70 15.60 68.14
CA GLY A 40 -3.86 14.47 68.50
C GLY A 40 -2.57 14.32 67.70
N ARG A 41 -1.50 15.06 68.08
CA ARG A 41 -0.14 14.49 68.04
C ARG A 41 0.87 15.24 68.93
N PRO A 42 1.89 14.52 69.42
CA PRO A 42 2.63 14.85 70.63
C PRO A 42 4.00 15.47 70.36
N GLY A 43 4.50 16.22 71.33
CA GLY A 43 5.85 16.77 71.33
C GLY A 43 5.88 18.18 70.77
N MET A 44 5.71 19.17 71.66
CA MET A 44 6.17 20.53 71.42
C MET A 44 7.69 20.48 71.26
N MET A 45 8.15 20.26 70.02
CA MET A 45 9.51 20.54 69.60
C MET A 45 9.74 22.04 69.84
N ASP A 46 10.73 22.34 70.67
CA ASP A 46 11.28 23.68 70.79
C ASP A 46 11.85 24.09 69.41
N PRO A 47 11.26 25.09 68.72
CA PRO A 47 11.72 25.52 67.39
C PRO A 47 13.14 26.10 67.40
N ASN A 48 13.67 26.42 68.59
CA ASN A 48 14.96 27.09 68.75
C ASN A 48 16.12 26.15 69.08
N ASN A 49 15.91 24.84 69.21
CA ASN A 49 17.01 23.90 69.48
C ASN A 49 16.86 22.57 68.73
N PRO A 50 17.21 22.52 67.42
CA PRO A 50 17.15 21.29 66.65
C PRO A 50 18.10 20.25 67.27
N SER A 51 17.59 19.04 67.53
CA SER A 51 18.42 17.97 68.07
C SER A 51 19.55 17.63 67.08
N LEU A 52 20.72 17.24 67.59
CA LEU A 52 21.86 16.80 66.77
C LEU A 52 21.44 15.69 65.79
N THR A 53 20.54 14.80 66.20
CA THR A 53 19.99 13.74 65.36
C THR A 53 19.18 14.29 64.20
N GLN A 54 18.31 15.28 64.42
CA GLN A 54 17.53 15.93 63.36
C GLN A 54 18.42 16.72 62.39
N THR A 55 19.43 17.40 62.93
CA THR A 55 20.39 18.16 62.12
C THR A 55 21.18 17.22 61.23
N LEU A 56 21.73 16.13 61.80
CA LEU A 56 22.45 15.09 61.06
C LEU A 56 21.57 14.36 60.04
N GLU A 57 20.31 14.10 60.36
CA GLU A 57 19.35 13.53 59.41
C GLU A 57 19.11 14.46 58.22
N THR A 58 18.99 15.76 58.48
CA THR A 58 18.79 16.78 57.42
C THR A 58 20.04 16.95 56.55
N THR A 59 21.24 17.01 57.14
CA THR A 59 22.49 17.09 56.36
C THR A 59 22.73 15.81 55.56
N THR A 60 22.44 14.64 56.13
CA THR A 60 22.60 13.35 55.44
C THR A 60 21.62 13.22 54.28
N GLN A 61 20.35 13.62 54.46
CA GLN A 61 19.37 13.68 53.36
C GLN A 61 19.83 14.63 52.25
N THR A 62 20.43 15.77 52.61
CA THR A 62 20.97 16.72 51.62
C THR A 62 22.13 16.11 50.83
N THR A 63 23.04 15.38 51.48
CA THR A 63 24.13 14.67 50.78
C THR A 63 23.61 13.56 49.87
N PHE A 64 22.61 12.79 50.30
CA PHE A 64 21.97 11.78 49.44
C PHE A 64 21.22 12.40 48.26
N ALA A 65 20.55 13.54 48.45
CA ALA A 65 19.90 14.28 47.37
C ALA A 65 20.93 14.75 46.32
N LEU A 66 22.12 15.19 46.75
CA LEU A 66 23.21 15.53 45.85
C LEU A 66 23.69 14.31 45.06
N LEU A 67 23.92 13.17 45.70
CA LEU A 67 24.28 11.93 44.99
C LEU A 67 23.20 11.51 43.98
N HIS A 68 21.92 11.58 44.38
CA HIS A 68 20.80 11.29 43.49
C HIS A 68 20.76 12.25 42.29
N SER A 69 21.04 13.54 42.49
CA SER A 69 21.08 14.54 41.41
C SER A 69 22.21 14.27 40.40
N VAL A 70 23.36 13.78 40.87
CA VAL A 70 24.46 13.39 40.00
C VAL A 70 24.06 12.17 39.17
N VAL A 71 23.43 11.17 39.78
CA VAL A 71 22.95 9.98 39.06
C VAL A 71 21.86 10.36 38.03
N GLN A 72 20.92 11.22 38.41
CA GLN A 72 19.88 11.74 37.52
C GLN A 72 20.47 12.54 36.35
N THR A 73 21.50 13.35 36.57
CA THR A 73 22.15 14.10 35.48
C THR A 73 22.88 13.18 34.50
N PHE A 74 23.56 12.13 34.97
CA PHE A 74 24.11 11.10 34.08
C PHE A 74 23.02 10.30 33.34
N ALA A 75 21.91 9.98 33.99
CA ALA A 75 20.76 9.34 33.34
C ALA A 75 20.14 10.22 32.26
N GLY A 76 19.99 11.53 32.52
CA GLY A 76 19.55 12.51 31.53
C GLY A 76 20.52 12.65 30.36
N MET A 77 21.83 12.62 30.63
CA MET A 77 22.87 12.65 29.58
C MET A 77 22.82 11.38 28.71
N ALA A 78 22.56 10.21 29.31
CA ALA A 78 22.36 8.96 28.58
C ALA A 78 21.10 9.00 27.69
N GLN A 79 19.98 9.51 28.21
CA GLN A 79 18.76 9.71 27.40
C GLN A 79 18.96 10.69 26.25
N MET A 80 19.75 11.73 26.48
CA MET A 80 20.09 12.70 25.45
C MET A 80 20.95 12.05 24.36
N LEU A 81 21.95 11.23 24.73
CA LEU A 81 22.76 10.43 23.79
C LEU A 81 21.93 9.42 23.00
N GLU A 82 20.98 8.75 23.65
CA GLU A 82 20.03 7.84 22.99
C GLU A 82 19.20 8.60 21.95
N SER A 83 18.76 9.82 22.30
CA SER A 83 18.01 10.68 21.38
C SER A 83 18.86 11.15 20.20
N THR A 84 20.13 11.51 20.41
CA THR A 84 21.04 11.85 19.30
C THR A 84 21.32 10.66 18.40
N PHE A 85 21.48 9.46 18.97
CA PHE A 85 21.63 8.23 18.20
C PHE A 85 20.39 7.97 17.33
N MET A 86 19.19 7.99 17.92
CA MET A 86 17.93 7.76 17.20
C MET A 86 17.63 8.86 16.18
N ALA A 87 17.93 10.13 16.50
CA ALA A 87 17.79 11.24 15.56
C ALA A 87 18.74 11.09 14.36
N THR A 88 19.97 10.62 14.58
CA THR A 88 20.95 10.39 13.51
C THR A 88 20.50 9.24 12.61
N HIS A 89 20.06 8.13 13.21
CA HIS A 89 19.51 6.99 12.49
C HIS A 89 18.29 7.39 11.66
N SER A 90 17.38 8.17 12.23
CA SER A 90 16.20 8.69 11.54
C SER A 90 16.55 9.69 10.43
N SER A 91 17.56 10.54 10.64
CA SER A 91 18.01 11.52 9.65
C SER A 91 18.63 10.85 8.43
N PHE A 92 19.39 9.75 8.62
CA PHE A 92 19.94 8.97 7.52
C PHE A 92 18.84 8.36 6.65
N PHE A 93 17.85 7.72 7.26
CA PHE A 93 16.74 7.12 6.51
C PHE A 93 15.82 8.16 5.88
N ALA A 94 15.60 9.30 6.53
CA ALA A 94 14.87 10.42 5.92
C ALA A 94 15.58 10.94 4.66
N LEU A 95 16.91 11.10 4.70
CA LEU A 95 17.71 11.48 3.54
C LEU A 95 17.67 10.43 2.42
N ALA A 96 17.80 9.14 2.77
CA ALA A 96 17.66 8.06 1.80
C ALA A 96 16.27 8.07 1.12
N GLY A 97 15.21 8.28 1.90
CA GLY A 97 13.84 8.42 1.37
C GLY A 97 13.67 9.62 0.44
N VAL A 98 14.33 10.75 0.72
CA VAL A 98 14.33 11.92 -0.18
C VAL A 98 15.05 11.61 -1.50
N VAL A 99 16.13 10.83 -1.47
CA VAL A 99 16.84 10.39 -2.69
C VAL A 99 15.95 9.50 -3.55
N ASP A 100 15.22 8.56 -2.95
CA ASP A 100 14.26 7.72 -3.68
C ASP A 100 13.11 8.55 -4.27
N GLN A 101 12.61 9.55 -3.54
CA GLN A 101 11.63 10.50 -4.08
C GLN A 101 12.18 11.33 -5.25
N PHE A 102 13.46 11.70 -5.20
CA PHE A 102 14.12 12.41 -6.29
C PHE A 102 14.26 11.53 -7.55
N ALA A 103 14.49 10.22 -7.38
CA ALA A 103 14.49 9.26 -8.49
C ALA A 103 13.10 9.12 -9.12
N GLN A 104 12.03 9.10 -8.31
CA GLN A 104 10.65 9.10 -8.81
C GLN A 104 10.32 10.38 -9.60
N LEU A 105 10.74 11.55 -9.09
CA LEU A 105 10.58 12.81 -9.81
C LEU A 105 11.31 12.80 -11.16
N ARG A 106 12.56 12.31 -11.18
CA ARG A 106 13.33 12.15 -12.43
C ARG A 106 12.58 11.24 -13.42
N ASN A 107 11.99 10.15 -12.95
CA ASN A 107 11.22 9.25 -13.80
C ASN A 107 9.93 9.92 -14.32
N ALA A 108 9.24 10.69 -13.50
CA ALA A 108 8.05 11.44 -13.91
C ALA A 108 8.39 12.50 -14.98
N LEU A 109 9.46 13.28 -14.76
CA LEU A 109 9.95 14.26 -15.74
C LEU A 109 10.44 13.59 -17.03
N GLY A 110 11.15 12.47 -16.90
CA GLY A 110 11.59 11.64 -18.03
C GLY A 110 10.41 11.05 -18.82
N GLY A 111 9.32 10.68 -18.15
CA GLY A 111 8.08 10.24 -18.79
C GLY A 111 7.46 11.35 -19.63
N ILE A 112 7.36 12.57 -19.09
CA ILE A 112 6.79 13.72 -19.81
C ILE A 112 7.65 14.09 -21.02
N LEU A 113 8.96 14.25 -20.83
CA LEU A 113 9.88 14.56 -21.94
C LEU A 113 9.96 13.41 -22.95
N GLY A 114 9.88 12.17 -22.49
CA GLY A 114 9.84 10.97 -23.32
C GLY A 114 8.60 10.90 -24.19
N LEU A 115 7.43 11.34 -23.70
CA LEU A 115 6.21 11.45 -24.51
C LEU A 115 6.36 12.49 -25.62
N PHE A 116 6.94 13.67 -25.33
CA PHE A 116 7.23 14.65 -26.37
C PHE A 116 8.24 14.13 -27.41
N GLY A 117 9.28 13.43 -26.95
CA GLY A 117 10.25 12.76 -27.82
C GLY A 117 9.60 11.68 -28.69
N LEU A 118 8.69 10.89 -28.13
CA LEU A 118 7.97 9.82 -28.83
C LEU A 118 7.00 10.39 -29.86
N VAL A 119 6.24 11.43 -29.52
CA VAL A 119 5.34 12.12 -30.46
C VAL A 119 6.14 12.74 -31.60
N ARG A 120 7.29 13.37 -31.30
CA ARG A 120 8.18 13.92 -32.33
C ARG A 120 8.75 12.83 -33.23
N TRP A 121 9.23 11.71 -32.66
CA TRP A 121 9.73 10.57 -33.42
C TRP A 121 8.64 9.93 -34.29
N LEU A 122 7.43 9.76 -33.75
CA LEU A 122 6.29 9.20 -34.48
C LEU A 122 5.90 10.11 -35.64
N LYS A 123 5.84 11.44 -35.41
CA LYS A 123 5.59 12.43 -36.46
C LYS A 123 6.67 12.38 -37.55
N ASP A 124 7.95 12.33 -37.17
CA ASP A 124 9.06 12.30 -38.13
C ASP A 124 9.08 10.99 -38.95
N THR A 125 8.72 9.88 -38.31
CA THR A 125 8.61 8.55 -38.97
C THR A 125 7.42 8.49 -39.92
N LEU A 126 6.26 9.01 -39.49
CA LEU A 126 5.02 8.98 -40.29
C LEU A 126 5.07 9.97 -41.47
N THR A 127 5.67 11.14 -41.27
CA THR A 127 5.85 12.13 -42.36
C THR A 127 7.04 11.80 -43.27
N GLY A 128 7.79 10.73 -42.97
CA GLY A 128 8.96 10.31 -43.77
C GLY A 128 10.11 11.32 -43.76
N ARG A 129 10.06 12.32 -42.87
CA ARG A 129 11.12 13.31 -42.66
C ARG A 129 12.15 12.72 -41.69
N THR A 130 12.80 11.63 -42.07
CA THR A 130 14.04 11.19 -41.45
C THR A 130 15.19 12.12 -41.89
N GLY A 131 15.12 13.38 -41.45
CA GLY A 131 16.00 14.48 -41.83
C GLY A 131 17.17 14.73 -40.88
N VAL A 132 17.49 13.81 -39.96
CA VAL A 132 18.71 13.93 -39.13
C VAL A 132 19.97 13.50 -39.91
N GLY A 133 19.80 12.81 -41.05
CA GLY A 133 20.90 12.37 -41.92
C GLY A 133 21.11 13.19 -43.19
N GLN A 134 20.10 13.93 -43.70
CA GLN A 134 20.23 14.64 -44.98
C GLN A 134 21.13 15.89 -44.87
N MET A 135 21.07 16.64 -43.77
CA MET A 135 21.99 17.78 -43.57
C MET A 135 23.46 17.39 -43.41
N ARG A 136 23.76 16.14 -42.99
CA ARG A 136 25.15 15.65 -42.92
C ARG A 136 25.75 15.35 -44.28
N GLY A 137 24.92 14.96 -45.26
CA GLY A 137 25.36 14.78 -46.65
C GLY A 137 25.68 16.12 -47.30
N GLU A 138 24.78 17.08 -47.16
CA GLU A 138 24.90 18.42 -47.75
C GLU A 138 26.13 19.20 -47.23
N PHE A 139 26.42 19.11 -45.93
CA PHE A 139 27.63 19.73 -45.35
C PHE A 139 28.92 19.06 -45.84
N ARG A 140 28.91 17.73 -46.01
CA ARG A 140 30.08 16.97 -46.47
C ARG A 140 30.33 17.19 -47.97
N ASP A 141 29.28 17.36 -48.76
CA ASP A 141 29.38 17.73 -50.18
C ASP A 141 29.88 19.18 -50.37
N PHE A 142 29.50 20.10 -49.47
CA PHE A 142 30.03 21.46 -49.42
C PHE A 142 31.53 21.51 -49.03
N VAL A 143 31.92 20.76 -48.00
CA VAL A 143 33.34 20.66 -47.57
C VAL A 143 34.22 19.99 -48.63
N ASN A 144 33.66 19.08 -49.43
CA ASN A 144 34.35 18.44 -50.55
C ASN A 144 34.34 19.28 -51.85
N GLY A 145 33.91 20.53 -51.80
CA GLY A 145 34.02 21.49 -52.91
C GLY A 145 33.06 21.26 -54.07
N ARG A 146 31.98 20.49 -53.89
CA ARG A 146 30.94 20.35 -54.92
C ARG A 146 29.98 21.54 -54.85
N PRO A 147 29.70 22.25 -55.96
CA PRO A 147 28.74 23.33 -55.93
C PRO A 147 27.35 22.76 -55.59
N VAL A 148 26.77 23.27 -54.51
CA VAL A 148 25.38 23.02 -54.14
C VAL A 148 24.53 23.60 -55.26
N GLN A 149 24.10 22.75 -56.20
CA GLN A 149 23.19 23.15 -57.27
C GLN A 149 21.91 23.64 -56.60
N GLY A 150 21.55 24.90 -56.87
CA GLY A 150 20.23 25.44 -56.52
C GLY A 150 19.11 24.57 -57.11
N PRO A 151 17.87 24.74 -56.63
CA PRO A 151 16.75 23.90 -57.03
C PRO A 151 16.67 23.81 -58.56
N PRO A 152 16.54 22.61 -59.16
CA PRO A 152 16.52 22.47 -60.60
C PRO A 152 15.37 23.30 -61.21
N PRO A 153 15.54 23.91 -62.40
CA PRO A 153 14.52 24.69 -63.06
C PRO A 153 13.52 23.76 -63.76
N ASN A 154 12.89 22.88 -62.99
CA ASN A 154 11.69 22.17 -63.39
C ASN A 154 11.09 21.51 -62.13
N PRO A 155 9.92 21.94 -61.64
CA PRO A 155 9.18 21.14 -60.69
C PRO A 155 8.59 19.96 -61.47
N ALA A 156 9.42 18.97 -61.82
CA ALA A 156 8.92 17.67 -62.21
C ALA A 156 8.04 17.21 -61.05
N ALA A 157 6.72 17.18 -61.30
CA ALA A 157 5.71 16.94 -60.28
C ALA A 157 6.18 15.80 -59.37
N PRO A 158 6.17 15.98 -58.04
CA PRO A 158 6.74 15.01 -57.11
C PRO A 158 6.06 13.67 -57.37
N LYS A 159 6.83 12.70 -57.88
CA LYS A 159 6.31 11.35 -58.17
C LYS A 159 5.65 10.84 -56.90
N ALA A 160 4.34 10.58 -56.97
CA ALA A 160 3.54 10.11 -55.84
C ALA A 160 4.20 8.86 -55.25
N SER A 161 4.92 9.04 -54.15
CA SER A 161 5.68 7.95 -53.55
C SER A 161 4.70 6.98 -52.91
N ARG A 162 4.89 5.66 -53.11
CA ARG A 162 4.04 4.62 -52.52
C ARG A 162 4.22 4.48 -51.00
N LYS A 163 5.16 5.24 -50.42
CA LYS A 163 5.52 5.22 -48.99
C LYS A 163 4.31 5.53 -48.09
N PRO A 164 3.56 6.63 -48.29
CA PRO A 164 2.32 6.89 -47.54
C PRO A 164 1.27 5.77 -47.65
N ILE A 165 1.17 5.07 -48.79
CA ILE A 165 0.21 3.95 -48.96
C ILE A 165 0.66 2.74 -48.13
N ILE A 166 1.95 2.38 -48.17
CA ILE A 166 2.50 1.28 -47.37
C ILE A 166 2.35 1.56 -45.87
N PHE A 167 2.63 2.80 -45.43
CA PHE A 167 2.40 3.22 -44.05
C PHE A 167 0.91 3.18 -43.66
N PHE A 168 0.00 3.53 -44.56
CA PHE A 168 -1.44 3.46 -44.32
C PHE A 168 -1.91 2.03 -44.07
N PHE A 169 -1.52 1.08 -44.92
CA PHE A 169 -1.84 -0.34 -44.72
C PHE A 169 -1.14 -0.92 -43.48
N LEU A 170 0.12 -0.53 -43.22
CA LEU A 170 0.85 -0.94 -42.02
C LEU A 170 0.21 -0.37 -40.75
N ALA A 171 -0.35 0.84 -40.77
CA ALA A 171 -1.07 1.41 -39.64
C ALA A 171 -2.42 0.71 -39.40
N ILE A 172 -3.18 0.41 -40.46
CA ILE A 172 -4.47 -0.30 -40.38
C ILE A 172 -4.32 -1.68 -39.75
N ILE A 173 -3.26 -2.42 -40.09
CA ILE A 173 -3.03 -3.77 -39.56
C ILE A 173 -2.17 -3.74 -38.28
N GLY A 174 -1.20 -2.82 -38.23
CA GLY A 174 -0.21 -2.73 -37.17
C GLY A 174 -0.75 -2.12 -35.88
N ILE A 175 -1.64 -1.12 -35.93
CA ILE A 175 -2.22 -0.53 -34.71
C ILE A 175 -3.07 -1.55 -33.95
N PRO A 176 -4.01 -2.31 -34.57
CA PRO A 176 -4.76 -3.35 -33.86
C PRO A 176 -3.85 -4.43 -33.27
N TYR A 177 -2.82 -4.86 -34.00
CA TYR A 177 -1.88 -5.87 -33.52
C TYR A 177 -1.00 -5.36 -32.37
N ALA A 178 -0.51 -4.12 -32.47
CA ALA A 178 0.25 -3.47 -31.40
C ALA A 178 -0.62 -3.26 -30.16
N MET A 179 -1.88 -2.86 -30.32
CA MET A 179 -2.84 -2.75 -29.22
C MET A 179 -3.07 -4.10 -28.55
N HIS A 180 -3.31 -5.16 -29.32
CA HIS A 180 -3.47 -6.51 -28.76
C HIS A 180 -2.21 -6.96 -28.00
N LYS A 181 -1.01 -6.65 -28.52
CA LYS A 181 0.27 -6.98 -27.87
C LYS A 181 0.50 -6.14 -26.60
N LEU A 182 0.20 -4.85 -26.62
CA LEU A 182 0.29 -3.96 -25.47
C LEU A 182 -0.71 -4.37 -24.39
N VAL A 183 -1.96 -4.64 -24.74
CA VAL A 183 -2.98 -5.12 -23.80
C VAL A 183 -2.54 -6.43 -23.16
N ARG A 184 -1.91 -7.36 -23.90
CA ARG A 184 -1.40 -8.61 -23.30
C ARG A 184 -0.25 -8.35 -22.31
N ILE A 185 0.62 -7.38 -22.59
CA ILE A 185 1.71 -6.98 -21.69
C ILE A 185 1.15 -6.26 -20.45
N LEU A 186 0.24 -5.30 -20.64
CA LEU A 186 -0.41 -4.58 -19.54
C LEU A 186 -1.29 -5.52 -18.70
N ALA A 187 -2.04 -6.43 -19.31
CA ALA A 187 -2.86 -7.41 -18.60
C ALA A 187 -2.00 -8.37 -17.78
N SER A 188 -0.81 -8.75 -18.24
CA SER A 188 0.10 -9.57 -17.43
C SER A 188 0.64 -8.82 -16.20
N ARG A 189 0.84 -7.50 -16.31
CA ARG A 189 1.25 -6.63 -15.19
C ARG A 189 0.09 -6.24 -14.28
N GLN A 190 -1.09 -6.01 -14.85
CA GLN A 190 -2.31 -5.76 -14.11
C GLN A 190 -2.84 -7.02 -13.45
N ALA A 191 -2.62 -8.23 -13.97
CA ALA A 191 -3.00 -9.46 -13.27
C ALA A 191 -2.19 -9.68 -11.99
N GLN A 192 -0.98 -9.11 -11.91
CA GLN A 192 -0.18 -9.08 -10.68
C GLN A 192 -0.62 -7.97 -9.71
N LEU A 193 -1.38 -6.96 -10.17
CA LEU A 193 -1.80 -5.78 -9.41
C LEU A 193 -3.34 -5.65 -9.28
N ALA A 194 -4.11 -6.55 -9.88
CA ALA A 194 -5.56 -6.54 -9.83
C ALA A 194 -5.96 -7.13 -8.49
N PRO A 195 -6.79 -6.43 -7.69
CA PRO A 195 -7.30 -6.98 -6.46
C PRO A 195 -8.11 -8.22 -6.80
N LEU A 196 -7.59 -9.37 -6.38
CA LEU A 196 -8.34 -10.62 -6.44
C LEU A 196 -9.62 -10.47 -5.59
N PRO A 197 -10.68 -11.23 -5.90
CA PRO A 197 -11.91 -11.23 -5.11
C PRO A 197 -11.57 -11.41 -3.61
N PRO A 198 -12.35 -10.80 -2.68
CA PRO A 198 -12.11 -10.93 -1.26
C PRO A 198 -11.88 -12.38 -0.88
N LEU A 199 -10.80 -12.66 -0.16
CA LEU A 199 -10.44 -14.02 0.26
C LEU A 199 -11.62 -14.62 1.05
N ASP A 200 -12.31 -15.57 0.42
CA ASP A 200 -13.35 -16.34 1.09
C ASP A 200 -12.66 -17.19 2.18
N PRO A 201 -13.02 -17.05 3.47
CA PRO A 201 -12.33 -17.70 4.58
C PRO A 201 -12.32 -19.24 4.47
N SER A 202 -13.19 -19.80 3.63
CA SER A 202 -13.26 -21.23 3.33
C SER A 202 -12.17 -21.75 2.38
N GLN A 203 -11.52 -20.85 1.62
CA GLN A 203 -10.47 -21.14 0.63
C GLN A 203 -9.06 -20.77 1.12
N LEU A 204 -8.92 -20.32 2.37
CA LEU A 204 -7.62 -19.98 2.96
C LEU A 204 -6.82 -21.25 3.27
N THR A 205 -5.54 -21.21 2.89
CA THR A 205 -4.58 -22.23 3.27
C THR A 205 -4.14 -21.99 4.71
N PHE A 206 -4.23 -23.01 5.55
CA PHE A 206 -3.79 -22.93 6.95
C PHE A 206 -2.37 -23.47 7.08
N ALA A 207 -1.59 -22.86 7.96
CA ALA A 207 -0.29 -23.36 8.36
C ALA A 207 -0.21 -23.46 9.89
N ARG A 208 0.56 -24.43 10.37
CA ARG A 208 0.86 -24.66 11.78
C ARG A 208 2.29 -24.29 12.07
N ALA A 209 2.55 -23.49 13.10
CA ALA A 209 3.90 -23.14 13.53
C ALA A 209 4.64 -24.39 14.05
N LYS A 210 5.79 -24.69 13.44
CA LYS A 210 6.72 -25.75 13.89
C LYS A 210 7.55 -25.29 15.08
N TYR A 211 7.88 -24.00 15.12
CA TYR A 211 8.71 -23.39 16.15
C TYR A 211 8.06 -22.10 16.64
N PRO A 212 8.24 -21.75 17.93
CA PRO A 212 7.84 -20.44 18.41
C PRO A 212 8.65 -19.35 17.70
N PHE A 213 7.98 -18.30 17.26
CA PHE A 213 8.58 -17.15 16.61
C PHE A 213 8.26 -15.89 17.40
N ALA A 214 9.30 -15.24 17.94
CA ALA A 214 9.19 -13.97 18.63
C ALA A 214 9.25 -12.82 17.61
N ALA A 215 8.18 -12.02 17.55
CA ALA A 215 8.15 -10.84 16.69
C ALA A 215 9.19 -9.82 17.16
N SER A 216 10.05 -9.40 16.23
CA SER A 216 11.05 -8.33 16.47
C SER A 216 10.50 -6.96 16.06
N THR A 217 9.54 -6.94 15.14
CA THR A 217 8.94 -5.73 14.58
C THR A 217 7.42 -5.73 14.80
N ALA A 218 6.79 -4.56 14.94
CA ALA A 218 5.32 -4.46 15.08
C ALA A 218 4.53 -5.02 13.87
N SER A 219 5.18 -5.12 12.71
CA SER A 219 4.61 -5.73 11.50
C SER A 219 4.71 -7.26 11.49
N GLU A 220 5.48 -7.86 12.40
CA GLU A 220 5.68 -9.30 12.49
C GLU A 220 4.65 -9.94 13.42
N LEU A 221 4.21 -11.14 13.04
CA LEU A 221 3.27 -11.90 13.84
C LEU A 221 4.01 -12.85 14.77
N GLN A 222 3.87 -12.65 16.07
CA GLN A 222 4.37 -13.59 17.06
C GLN A 222 3.57 -14.89 17.01
N LEU A 223 4.27 -16.02 16.88
CA LEU A 223 3.70 -17.37 16.81
C LEU A 223 4.14 -18.20 18.01
N ALA A 224 3.20 -18.87 18.66
CA ALA A 224 3.47 -19.93 19.61
C ALA A 224 3.68 -21.27 18.88
N GLU A 225 4.35 -22.22 19.55
CA GLU A 225 4.50 -23.57 19.02
C GLU A 225 3.13 -24.22 18.76
N ASN A 226 2.98 -24.86 17.60
CA ASN A 226 1.73 -25.48 17.13
C ASN A 226 0.54 -24.52 16.91
N GLU A 227 0.76 -23.20 16.91
CA GLU A 227 -0.29 -22.22 16.60
C GLU A 227 -0.71 -22.31 15.12
N ILE A 228 -2.02 -22.22 14.87
CA ILE A 228 -2.59 -22.28 13.52
C ILE A 228 -2.83 -20.86 13.01
N VAL A 229 -2.31 -20.58 11.81
CA VAL A 229 -2.45 -19.32 11.11
C VAL A 229 -3.03 -19.52 9.72
N ALA A 230 -3.93 -18.63 9.31
CA ALA A 230 -4.42 -18.56 7.94
C ALA A 230 -3.45 -17.71 7.11
N ILE A 231 -2.95 -18.25 6.00
CA ILE A 231 -2.05 -17.51 5.10
C ILE A 231 -2.90 -16.58 4.24
N MET A 232 -2.68 -15.27 4.38
CA MET A 232 -3.41 -14.21 3.71
C MET A 232 -2.63 -13.60 2.54
N GLY A 233 -1.30 -13.71 2.55
CA GLY A 233 -0.42 -13.06 1.58
C GLY A 233 1.01 -13.61 1.61
N LYS A 234 1.75 -13.36 0.53
CA LYS A 234 3.17 -13.71 0.33
C LYS A 234 3.92 -12.43 -0.04
N LEU A 235 5.09 -12.17 0.54
CA LEU A 235 5.88 -10.97 0.20
C LEU A 235 6.73 -11.25 -1.04
N ASP A 236 6.58 -10.50 -2.13
CA ASP A 236 7.47 -10.66 -3.28
C ASP A 236 8.84 -9.97 -3.02
N PRO A 237 9.97 -10.71 -3.05
CA PRO A 237 11.29 -10.14 -2.78
C PRO A 237 11.79 -9.16 -3.86
N MET A 238 11.26 -9.20 -5.09
CA MET A 238 11.68 -8.28 -6.16
C MET A 238 10.94 -6.95 -6.13
N THR A 239 9.68 -6.95 -5.68
CA THR A 239 8.80 -5.77 -5.75
C THR A 239 8.43 -5.21 -4.37
N GLY A 240 8.66 -5.98 -3.29
CA GLY A 240 8.25 -5.63 -1.93
C GLY A 240 6.74 -5.59 -1.73
N GLN A 241 5.96 -6.11 -2.69
CA GLN A 241 4.50 -6.06 -2.69
C GLN A 241 3.91 -7.31 -2.03
N GLU A 242 2.72 -7.16 -1.45
CA GLU A 242 1.90 -8.28 -0.96
C GLU A 242 1.24 -8.96 -2.17
N VAL A 243 1.64 -10.21 -2.41
CA VAL A 243 1.09 -11.06 -3.46
C VAL A 243 0.11 -12.04 -2.83
N ASP A 244 -0.99 -12.28 -3.53
CA ASP A 244 -2.00 -13.24 -3.10
C ASP A 244 -1.39 -14.64 -2.87
N PRO A 245 -1.78 -15.35 -1.79
CA PRO A 245 -1.23 -16.65 -1.42
C PRO A 245 -1.40 -17.73 -2.49
N ARG A 246 -2.31 -17.57 -3.46
CA ARG A 246 -2.52 -18.47 -4.60
C ARG A 246 -1.39 -18.41 -5.61
N HIS A 247 -0.62 -17.32 -5.67
CA HIS A 247 0.53 -17.25 -6.54
C HIS A 247 1.69 -18.05 -5.94
N GLU A 248 2.33 -18.85 -6.78
CA GLU A 248 3.55 -19.58 -6.44
C GLU A 248 4.75 -18.64 -6.49
N VAL A 249 4.87 -17.79 -5.47
CA VAL A 249 6.06 -16.97 -5.25
C VAL A 249 6.96 -17.68 -4.24
N GLU A 250 8.20 -17.96 -4.62
CA GLU A 250 9.23 -18.42 -3.71
C GLU A 250 9.67 -17.25 -2.83
N THR A 251 8.99 -17.11 -1.69
CA THR A 251 9.30 -16.09 -0.69
C THR A 251 9.54 -16.71 0.67
N GLU A 252 10.45 -16.08 1.40
CA GLU A 252 10.78 -16.40 2.78
C GLU A 252 9.73 -15.86 3.76
N TRP A 253 8.94 -14.83 3.41
CA TRP A 253 8.02 -14.16 4.32
C TRP A 253 6.57 -14.23 3.86
N TRP A 254 5.71 -14.75 4.73
CA TRP A 254 4.27 -14.86 4.53
C TRP A 254 3.52 -13.99 5.52
N LYS A 255 2.39 -13.44 5.09
CA LYS A 255 1.45 -12.72 5.96
C LYS A 255 0.35 -13.69 6.34
N GLY A 256 0.03 -13.73 7.62
CA GLY A 256 -1.12 -14.49 8.05
C GLY A 256 -1.87 -13.87 9.20
N ARG A 257 -3.00 -14.50 9.50
CA ARG A 257 -3.95 -14.10 10.52
C ARG A 257 -4.15 -15.25 11.51
N THR A 258 -4.01 -14.98 12.79
CA THR A 258 -4.31 -15.95 13.86
C THR A 258 -5.82 -16.05 14.08
N ARG A 259 -6.25 -17.07 14.82
CA ARG A 259 -7.66 -17.21 15.27
C ARG A 259 -8.14 -16.00 16.08
N GLU A 260 -7.24 -15.34 16.79
CA GLU A 260 -7.52 -14.16 17.62
C GLU A 260 -7.68 -12.88 16.78
N GLY A 261 -7.41 -12.94 15.48
CA GLY A 261 -7.49 -11.79 14.58
C GLY A 261 -6.22 -10.95 14.52
N ARG A 262 -5.12 -11.40 15.12
CA ARG A 262 -3.80 -10.76 14.97
C ARG A 262 -3.28 -11.05 13.57
N GLU A 263 -2.81 -10.01 12.89
CA GLU A 263 -2.26 -10.10 11.53
C GLU A 263 -0.79 -9.65 11.54
N GLY A 264 0.04 -10.32 10.75
CA GLY A 264 1.43 -9.91 10.59
C GLY A 264 2.24 -10.89 9.77
N TRP A 265 3.52 -10.56 9.61
CA TRP A 265 4.48 -11.31 8.81
C TRP A 265 5.22 -12.36 9.64
N PHE A 266 5.43 -13.54 9.07
CA PHE A 266 6.25 -14.58 9.67
C PHE A 266 7.04 -15.35 8.58
N PRO A 267 8.19 -15.92 8.94
CA PRO A 267 9.01 -16.68 7.99
C PRO A 267 8.38 -18.04 7.64
N ARG A 268 8.36 -18.39 6.35
CA ARG A 268 7.87 -19.66 5.81
C ARG A 268 8.49 -20.87 6.51
N LYS A 269 9.79 -20.81 6.82
CA LYS A 269 10.55 -21.93 7.43
C LYS A 269 10.05 -22.31 8.82
N PHE A 270 9.32 -21.43 9.50
CA PHE A 270 8.82 -21.64 10.85
C PHE A 270 7.44 -22.31 10.87
N VAL A 271 6.81 -22.49 9.70
CA VAL A 271 5.46 -23.04 9.60
C VAL A 271 5.39 -24.27 8.68
N GLU A 272 4.43 -25.13 8.96
CA GLU A 272 4.04 -26.27 8.14
C GLU A 272 2.69 -26.00 7.50
N VAL A 273 2.59 -26.03 6.18
CA VAL A 273 1.30 -25.91 5.50
C VAL A 273 0.46 -27.16 5.79
N LEU A 274 -0.74 -26.96 6.33
CA LEU A 274 -1.70 -28.02 6.60
C LEU A 274 -2.57 -28.24 5.35
N GLU A 275 -2.41 -29.40 4.70
CA GLU A 275 -3.31 -29.82 3.64
C GLU A 275 -4.66 -30.23 4.24
N ARG A 276 -5.74 -29.58 3.80
CA ARG A 276 -7.10 -29.94 4.19
C ARG A 276 -7.46 -31.29 3.55
N LYS A 277 -7.35 -32.39 4.30
CA LYS A 277 -7.95 -33.67 3.93
C LYS A 277 -9.47 -33.53 3.97
N VAL A 278 -10.07 -33.20 2.83
CA VAL A 278 -11.54 -33.26 2.66
C VAL A 278 -11.92 -34.73 2.80
N LYS A 279 -12.47 -35.12 3.95
CA LYS A 279 -13.19 -36.38 4.06
C LYS A 279 -14.42 -36.25 3.16
N VAL A 280 -14.36 -36.87 1.99
CA VAL A 280 -15.52 -37.07 1.12
C VAL A 280 -16.50 -37.91 1.93
N ALA A 281 -17.53 -37.27 2.48
CA ALA A 281 -18.63 -37.97 3.10
C ALA A 281 -19.37 -38.72 1.98
N GLU A 282 -19.36 -40.04 2.04
CA GLU A 282 -20.18 -40.92 1.19
C GLU A 282 -21.64 -40.44 1.21
N GLN A 283 -22.14 -40.08 0.04
CA GLN A 283 -23.55 -39.79 -0.17
C GLN A 283 -24.33 -41.11 -0.12
N PRO A 284 -25.43 -41.22 0.66
CA PRO A 284 -26.29 -42.40 0.60
C PRO A 284 -27.03 -42.43 -0.73
N VAL A 285 -26.89 -43.55 -1.44
CA VAL A 285 -27.49 -43.85 -2.75
C VAL A 285 -29.02 -43.73 -2.66
N GLN A 286 -29.59 -42.70 -3.28
CA GLN A 286 -31.05 -42.56 -3.45
C GLN A 286 -31.52 -43.50 -4.57
N HIS A 287 -32.50 -44.36 -4.25
CA HIS A 287 -33.18 -45.22 -5.21
C HIS A 287 -33.95 -44.37 -6.24
N PRO A 288 -33.92 -44.69 -7.55
CA PRO A 288 -34.69 -43.95 -8.53
C PRO A 288 -36.19 -44.20 -8.37
N VAL A 289 -36.94 -43.12 -8.18
CA VAL A 289 -38.41 -43.08 -8.14
C VAL A 289 -38.94 -43.39 -9.54
N GLN A 290 -39.74 -44.45 -9.67
CA GLN A 290 -40.53 -44.76 -10.87
C GLN A 290 -41.62 -43.70 -11.09
N LEU A 291 -41.68 -43.11 -12.29
CA LEU A 291 -42.79 -42.25 -12.69
C LEU A 291 -44.06 -43.10 -12.97
N PRO A 292 -45.27 -42.60 -12.64
CA PRO A 292 -46.52 -43.27 -12.99
C PRO A 292 -46.74 -43.24 -14.51
N GLN A 293 -47.08 -44.40 -15.10
CA GLN A 293 -47.49 -44.49 -16.50
C GLN A 293 -48.91 -43.92 -16.69
N GLU A 294 -49.06 -43.10 -17.72
CA GLU A 294 -50.30 -42.46 -18.15
C GLU A 294 -51.28 -43.49 -18.78
N PRO A 295 -52.59 -43.46 -18.49
CA PRO A 295 -53.52 -44.46 -19.03
C PRO A 295 -53.85 -44.19 -20.51
N LYS A 296 -53.62 -45.24 -21.31
CA LYS A 296 -53.92 -45.34 -22.74
C LYS A 296 -55.43 -45.17 -22.98
N LYS A 297 -55.83 -44.17 -23.80
CA LYS A 297 -57.20 -44.06 -24.34
C LYS A 297 -57.51 -45.30 -25.18
N VAL A 298 -58.68 -45.89 -24.94
CA VAL A 298 -59.27 -46.98 -25.72
C VAL A 298 -60.46 -46.37 -26.47
N ASP A 299 -60.42 -46.46 -27.80
CA ASP A 299 -61.59 -46.38 -28.69
C ASP A 299 -62.41 -47.68 -28.59
#